data_AF-A0A7S2THA7-F1
#
_entry.id   AF-A0A7S2THA7-F1
#
_cell.length_a   1.000
_cell.length_b   1.000
_cell.length_c   1.000
_cell.angle_alpha   90.00
_cell.angle_beta   90.00
_cell.angle_gamma   90.00
#
_symmetry.space_group_name_H-M   'P 1'
#
loop_
_entity.id
_entity.type
_entity.pdbx_description
1 polymer ?
#
loop_
_entity_poly.entity_id
_entity_poly.type
_entity_poly.pdbx_seq_one_letter_code
_entity_poly.pdbx_strand_id
1 'polypeptide(L)'
;FHHYPAGLQPKAAHLLMSLLPGETIMDPFVGGGTSLVEGMRSGKRAYGSDLSPLAVYVSTYHTWRPDDAHTSALLRLADHVEASRGLYCANQTSFKQQLAAIRSAIRDFEDKHISGTTTPTSTST
;
A
#
# COMPACT_ATOMS: atom_id res chain seq x y z
N PHE A 1 0.96 -0.66 -19.68
CA PHE A 1 2.24 -0.71 -18.94
C PHE A 1 3.24 0.16 -19.70
N HIS A 2 3.66 1.29 -19.16
CA HIS A 2 4.78 2.06 -19.72
C HIS A 2 6.03 1.73 -18.91
N HIS A 3 7.03 1.17 -19.57
CA HIS A 3 8.30 0.91 -18.91
C HIS A 3 8.98 2.25 -18.68
N TYR A 4 9.20 2.61 -17.41
CA TYR A 4 10.16 3.65 -17.04
C TYR A 4 11.52 2.93 -16.84
N PRO A 5 12.38 2.86 -17.87
CA PRO A 5 13.73 2.33 -17.69
C PRO A 5 14.49 3.23 -16.70
N ALA A 6 15.31 2.62 -15.82
CA ALA A 6 16.06 3.27 -14.73
C ALA A 6 15.26 3.65 -13.46
N GLY A 7 14.30 2.82 -13.04
CA GLY A 7 13.66 2.96 -11.73
C GLY A 7 14.60 2.64 -10.55
N LEU A 8 14.53 3.43 -9.48
CA LEU A 8 15.21 3.14 -8.22
C LEU A 8 14.74 1.78 -7.67
N GLN A 9 15.68 0.93 -7.25
CA GLN A 9 15.35 -0.36 -6.65
C GLN A 9 14.70 -0.15 -5.26
N PRO A 10 13.54 -0.80 -4.97
CA PRO A 10 12.84 -0.61 -3.70
C PRO A 10 13.69 -0.87 -2.45
N LYS A 11 14.54 -1.91 -2.48
CA LYS A 11 15.45 -2.21 -1.37
C LYS A 11 16.46 -1.09 -1.11
N ALA A 12 16.99 -0.48 -2.18
CA ALA A 12 17.90 0.65 -2.06
C ALA A 12 17.16 1.89 -1.52
N ALA A 13 15.96 2.18 -2.03
CA ALA A 13 15.11 3.26 -1.54
C ALA A 13 14.78 3.09 -0.05
N HIS A 14 14.42 1.89 0.40
CA HIS A 14 14.14 1.60 1.80
C HIS A 14 15.35 1.88 2.71
N LEU A 15 16.54 1.45 2.30
CA LEU A 15 17.78 1.75 3.03
C LEU A 15 18.03 3.26 3.09
N LEU A 16 17.84 3.99 1.99
CA LEU A 16 17.98 5.45 1.97
C LEU A 16 17.02 6.12 2.97
N MET A 17 15.77 5.63 3.11
CA MET A 17 14.82 6.17 4.09
C MET A 17 15.30 6.05 5.53
N SER A 18 16.05 5.00 5.86
CA SER A 18 16.64 4.83 7.21
C SER A 18 17.81 5.78 7.49
N LEU A 19 18.49 6.26 6.44
CA LEU A 19 19.64 7.16 6.54
C LEU A 19 19.22 8.64 6.50
N LEU A 20 18.07 8.95 5.90
CA LEU A 20 17.57 10.31 5.79
C LEU A 20 16.85 10.73 7.08
N PRO A 21 17.30 11.79 7.77
CA PRO A 21 16.64 12.29 8.97
C PRO A 21 15.29 12.95 8.66
N GLY A 22 14.44 13.05 9.68
CA GLY A 22 13.17 13.76 9.61
C GLY A 22 11.97 12.93 9.13
N GLU A 23 10.81 13.59 9.12
CA GLU A 23 9.50 12.96 8.86
C GLU A 23 8.98 13.18 7.45
N THR A 24 9.70 13.95 6.63
CA THR A 24 9.25 14.34 5.29
C THR A 24 10.33 14.03 4.26
N ILE A 25 9.93 13.55 3.08
CA ILE A 25 10.80 13.41 1.90
C ILE A 25 10.23 14.20 0.73
N MET A 26 11.13 14.72 -0.11
CA MET A 26 10.79 15.37 -1.36
C MET A 26 11.66 14.75 -2.46
N ASP A 27 11.02 14.22 -3.51
CA ASP A 27 11.69 13.73 -4.71
C ASP A 27 11.34 14.62 -5.91
N PRO A 28 12.27 15.48 -6.40
CA PRO A 28 12.00 16.36 -7.52
C PRO A 28 11.99 15.66 -8.89
N PHE A 29 12.32 14.36 -8.96
CA PHE A 29 12.35 13.53 -10.17
C PHE A 29 11.66 12.19 -9.92
N VAL A 30 10.39 12.26 -9.53
CA VAL A 30 9.65 11.14 -8.93
C VAL A 30 9.59 9.89 -9.82
N GLY A 31 9.63 10.04 -11.15
CA GLY A 31 9.52 8.94 -12.10
C GLY A 31 8.34 8.02 -11.79
N GLY A 32 8.64 6.73 -11.56
CA GLY A 32 7.62 5.72 -11.21
C GLY A 32 7.13 5.76 -9.75
N GLY A 33 7.71 6.59 -8.89
CA GLY A 33 7.25 6.78 -7.51
C GLY A 33 7.85 5.84 -6.45
N THR A 34 8.89 5.07 -6.75
CA THR A 34 9.49 4.14 -5.76
C THR A 34 9.95 4.85 -4.49
N SER A 35 10.57 6.03 -4.62
CA SER A 35 11.00 6.86 -3.50
C SER A 35 9.82 7.24 -2.59
N LEU A 36 8.69 7.65 -3.18
CA LEU A 36 7.49 8.01 -2.42
C LEU A 36 6.88 6.82 -1.71
N VAL A 37 6.73 5.69 -2.42
CA VAL A 37 6.18 4.45 -1.84
C VAL A 37 7.02 3.99 -0.65
N GLU A 38 8.35 3.93 -0.79
CA GLU A 38 9.22 3.53 0.32
C GLU A 38 9.26 4.56 1.45
N GLY A 39 9.16 5.86 1.12
CA GLY A 39 8.98 6.92 2.12
C GLY A 39 7.73 6.71 2.95
N MET A 40 6.60 6.47 2.30
CA MET A 40 5.31 6.20 2.95
C MET A 40 5.36 4.91 3.78
N ARG A 41 5.99 3.84 3.28
CA ARG A 41 6.21 2.59 4.04
C ARG A 41 7.07 2.80 5.28
N SER A 42 7.98 3.78 5.24
CA SER A 42 8.84 4.16 6.36
C SER A 42 8.19 5.19 7.30
N GLY A 43 6.88 5.48 7.13
CA GLY A 43 6.14 6.42 7.97
C GLY A 43 6.41 7.90 7.66
N LYS A 44 7.09 8.22 6.56
CA LYS A 44 7.40 9.61 6.17
C LYS A 44 6.28 10.20 5.30
N ARG A 45 6.06 11.51 5.42
CA ARG A 45 5.27 12.30 4.46
C ARG A 45 6.07 12.44 3.18
N ALA A 46 5.55 11.89 2.08
CA ALA A 46 6.26 11.86 0.81
C ALA A 46 5.65 12.83 -0.20
N TYR A 47 6.49 13.71 -0.75
CA TYR A 47 6.11 14.63 -1.82
C TYR A 47 7.00 14.36 -3.03
N GLY A 48 6.42 14.45 -4.23
CA GLY A 48 7.16 14.26 -5.46
C GLY A 48 6.71 15.22 -6.54
N SER A 49 7.65 15.61 -7.38
CA SER A 49 7.39 16.33 -8.62
C SER A 49 8.14 15.68 -9.77
N ASP A 50 7.68 15.92 -10.99
CA ASP A 50 8.38 15.53 -12.20
C ASP A 50 7.94 16.46 -13.33
N LEU A 51 8.80 16.64 -14.33
CA LEU A 51 8.42 17.37 -15.53
C LEU A 51 7.43 16.56 -16.38
N SER A 52 7.54 15.24 -16.35
CA SER A 52 6.69 14.32 -17.10
C SER A 52 5.32 14.19 -16.44
N PRO A 53 4.22 14.59 -17.11
CA PRO A 53 2.87 14.37 -16.60
C PRO A 53 2.56 12.88 -16.42
N LEU A 54 3.20 12.00 -17.21
CA LEU A 54 3.08 10.56 -17.08
C LEU A 54 3.72 10.04 -15.80
N ALA A 55 4.89 10.55 -15.41
CA ALA A 55 5.52 10.19 -14.14
C ALA A 55 4.65 10.61 -12.95
N VAL A 56 4.12 11.83 -12.99
CA VAL A 56 3.18 12.32 -11.96
C VAL A 56 1.94 11.43 -11.90
N TYR A 57 1.35 11.08 -13.03
CA TYR A 57 0.18 10.19 -13.07
C TYR A 57 0.46 8.79 -12.49
N VAL A 58 1.55 8.16 -12.92
CA VAL A 58 1.93 6.81 -12.46
C VAL A 58 2.28 6.81 -10.97
N SER A 59 3.10 7.76 -10.52
CA SER A 59 3.49 7.87 -9.11
C SER A 59 2.28 8.17 -8.21
N THR A 60 1.33 8.98 -8.66
CA THR A 60 0.06 9.23 -7.94
C THR A 60 -0.73 7.93 -7.77
N TYR A 61 -0.82 7.12 -8.82
CA TYR A 61 -1.54 5.84 -8.75
C TYR A 61 -0.83 4.84 -7.82
N HIS A 62 0.49 4.74 -7.88
CA HIS A 62 1.27 3.86 -6.99
C HIS A 62 1.24 4.28 -5.51
N THR A 63 1.03 5.56 -5.24
CA THR A 63 0.95 6.13 -3.89
C THR A 63 -0.50 6.29 -3.40
N TRP A 64 -1.48 5.87 -4.18
CA TRP A 64 -2.88 5.92 -3.78
C TRP A 64 -3.14 5.03 -2.56
N ARG A 65 -3.86 5.56 -1.57
CA ARG A 65 -4.31 4.83 -0.38
C ARG A 65 -5.84 4.81 -0.35
N PRO A 66 -6.47 3.65 -0.17
CA PRO A 66 -7.90 3.59 0.07
C PRO A 66 -8.24 4.24 1.41
N ASP A 67 -9.33 4.98 1.47
CA ASP A 67 -9.97 5.35 2.73
C ASP A 67 -10.88 4.20 3.24
N ASP A 68 -11.52 4.41 4.38
CA ASP A 68 -12.41 3.42 4.99
C ASP A 68 -13.62 3.07 4.11
N ALA A 69 -14.11 4.03 3.31
CA ALA A 69 -15.23 3.83 2.41
C ALA A 69 -14.84 2.94 1.22
N HIS A 70 -13.68 3.21 0.61
CA HIS A 70 -13.10 2.38 -0.44
C HIS A 70 -12.78 0.98 0.07
N THR A 71 -12.18 0.87 1.26
CA THR A 71 -11.87 -0.41 1.90
C THR A 71 -13.14 -1.21 2.14
N SER A 72 -14.17 -0.59 2.73
CA SER A 72 -15.48 -1.23 2.94
C SER A 72 -16.14 -1.66 1.63
N ALA A 73 -16.04 -0.85 0.57
CA ALA A 73 -16.57 -1.20 -0.74
C ALA A 73 -15.86 -2.39 -1.36
N LEU A 74 -14.53 -2.46 -1.26
CA LEU A 74 -13.73 -3.59 -1.74
C LEU A 74 -14.06 -4.88 -0.97
N LEU A 75 -14.25 -4.81 0.34
CA LEU A 75 -14.67 -5.95 1.16
C LEU A 75 -16.06 -6.45 0.75
N ARG A 76 -17.03 -5.55 0.57
CA ARG A 76 -18.37 -5.92 0.06
C ARG A 76 -18.31 -6.59 -1.31
N LEU A 77 -17.46 -6.08 -2.21
CA LEU A 77 -17.25 -6.67 -3.53
C LEU A 77 -16.65 -8.09 -3.41
N ALA A 78 -15.67 -8.28 -2.54
CA ALA A 78 -15.08 -9.59 -2.28
C ALA A 78 -16.12 -10.58 -1.75
N ASP A 79 -16.95 -10.19 -0.78
CA ASP A 79 -18.04 -11.00 -0.25
C ASP A 79 -19.07 -11.36 -1.34
N HIS A 80 -19.40 -10.40 -2.21
CA HIS A 80 -20.31 -10.63 -3.33
C HIS A 80 -19.75 -11.63 -4.35
N VAL A 81 -18.47 -11.50 -4.71
CA VAL A 81 -17.77 -12.46 -5.58
C VAL A 81 -17.75 -13.84 -4.92
N GLU A 82 -17.55 -13.92 -3.61
CA GLU A 82 -17.57 -15.17 -2.87
C GLU A 82 -18.95 -15.84 -2.81
N ALA A 83 -20.01 -15.08 -2.54
CA ALA A 83 -21.38 -15.59 -2.55
C ALA A 83 -21.79 -16.08 -3.95
N SER A 84 -21.32 -15.40 -5.00
CA SER A 84 -21.56 -15.76 -6.40
C SER A 84 -20.77 -17.00 -6.86
N ARG A 85 -19.89 -17.57 -6.02
CA ARG A 85 -19.11 -18.78 -6.33
C ARG A 85 -19.98 -20.00 -6.62
N GLY A 86 -21.17 -20.10 -6.04
CA GLY A 86 -22.10 -21.20 -6.31
C GLY A 86 -22.52 -21.32 -7.78
N LEU A 87 -22.46 -20.21 -8.54
CA LEU A 87 -22.78 -20.18 -9.97
C LEU A 87 -21.59 -20.52 -10.89
N TYR A 88 -20.35 -20.44 -10.38
CA TYR A 88 -19.11 -20.67 -11.15
C TYR A 88 -18.34 -21.95 -10.74
N CYS A 89 -18.66 -22.58 -9.61
CA CYS A 89 -17.92 -23.72 -9.04
C CYS A 89 -18.34 -25.09 -9.59
N ALA A 90 -18.49 -25.21 -10.91
CA ALA A 90 -18.40 -26.53 -11.52
C ALA A 90 -16.95 -27.03 -11.62
N ASN A 91 -15.90 -26.19 -11.50
CA ASN A 91 -14.57 -26.69 -11.89
C ASN A 91 -13.23 -26.07 -11.40
N GLN A 92 -13.06 -25.38 -10.26
CA GLN A 92 -11.67 -24.98 -9.86
C GLN A 92 -11.35 -24.94 -8.35
N THR A 93 -10.54 -25.90 -7.90
CA THR A 93 -9.89 -25.98 -6.58
C THR A 93 -8.93 -24.81 -6.28
N SER A 94 -8.33 -24.21 -7.33
CA SER A 94 -7.33 -23.14 -7.24
C SER A 94 -7.84 -21.85 -6.58
N PHE A 95 -9.10 -21.47 -6.82
CA PHE A 95 -9.65 -20.21 -6.33
C PHE A 95 -9.92 -20.22 -4.80
N LYS A 96 -10.21 -21.38 -4.20
CA LYS A 96 -10.35 -21.51 -2.74
C LYS A 96 -9.02 -21.25 -2.03
N GLN A 97 -7.91 -21.72 -2.59
CA GLN A 97 -6.57 -21.49 -2.04
C GLN A 97 -6.15 -20.02 -2.14
N GLN A 98 -6.43 -19.35 -3.26
CA GLN A 98 -6.11 -17.93 -3.44
C GLN A 98 -6.87 -17.04 -2.44
N LEU A 99 -8.18 -17.26 -2.25
CA LEU A 99 -8.96 -16.48 -1.29
C LEU A 99 -8.55 -16.75 0.17
N ALA A 100 -8.18 -17.98 0.51
CA ALA A 100 -7.63 -18.30 1.82
C ALA A 100 -6.29 -17.56 2.08
N ALA A 101 -5.42 -17.49 1.07
CA ALA A 101 -4.15 -16.76 1.15
C ALA A 101 -4.36 -15.24 1.34
N ILE A 102 -5.27 -14.64 0.57
CA ILE A 102 -5.61 -13.21 0.70
C ILE A 102 -6.15 -12.91 2.11
N ARG A 103 -7.06 -13.73 2.62
CA ARG A 103 -7.62 -13.58 3.98
C ARG A 103 -6.56 -13.70 5.08
N SER A 104 -5.61 -14.61 4.93
CA SER A 104 -4.49 -14.74 5.87
C SER A 104 -3.62 -13.48 5.87
N ALA A 105 -3.29 -12.97 4.69
CA ALA A 105 -2.46 -11.78 4.56
C ALA A 105 -3.13 -10.52 5.16
N ILE A 106 -4.46 -10.39 5.02
CA ILE A 106 -5.22 -9.30 5.63
C ILE A 106 -5.20 -9.40 7.17
N ARG A 107 -5.46 -10.59 7.73
CA ARG A 107 -5.41 -10.79 9.19
C ARG A 107 -4.01 -10.58 9.78
N ASP A 108 -2.98 -11.11 9.12
CA ASP A 108 -1.58 -10.91 9.55
C ASP A 108 -1.19 -9.42 9.54
N PHE A 109 -1.78 -8.63 8.64
CA PHE A 109 -1.57 -7.19 8.58
C PHE A 109 -2.27 -6.48 9.75
N GLU A 110 -3.53 -6.83 10.03
CA GLU A 110 -4.30 -6.29 11.16
C GLU A 110 -3.64 -6.62 12.51
N ASP A 111 -3.24 -7.88 12.72
CA ASP A 111 -2.62 -8.34 13.98
C ASP A 111 -1.28 -7.65 14.25
N LYS A 112 -0.50 -7.32 13.20
CA LYS A 112 0.82 -6.68 13.35
C LYS A 112 0.77 -5.16 13.46
N HIS A 113 -0.35 -4.52 13.09
CA HIS A 113 -0.40 -3.06 12.97
C HIS A 113 -1.52 -2.39 13.81
N ILE A 114 -2.45 -3.15 14.39
CA ILE A 114 -3.56 -2.59 15.20
C ILE A 114 -3.36 -2.80 16.71
N SER A 115 -2.53 -3.75 17.17
CA SER A 115 -2.36 -4.04 18.60
C SER A 115 -1.41 -3.08 19.37
N GLY A 116 -1.17 -1.86 18.87
CA GLY A 116 -0.18 -0.91 19.44
C GLY A 116 -0.75 0.33 20.14
N THR A 117 -2.07 0.57 20.12
CA THR A 117 -2.66 1.77 20.74
C THR A 117 -3.10 1.54 22.18
N THR A 118 -2.16 1.20 23.07
CA THR A 118 -2.35 1.41 24.51
C THR A 118 -2.11 2.87 24.86
N THR A 119 -3.16 3.55 25.29
CA THR A 119 -3.22 4.94 25.74
C THR A 119 -2.27 5.19 26.93
N PRO A 120 -1.36 6.18 26.91
CA PRO A 120 -0.75 6.68 28.12
C PRO A 120 -1.66 7.76 28.73
N THR A 121 -2.28 7.44 29.87
CA THR A 121 -2.98 8.42 30.71
C THR A 121 -1.95 9.37 31.32
N SER A 122 -1.87 10.59 30.79
CA SER A 122 -1.06 11.67 31.36
C SER A 122 -1.69 12.18 32.66
N THR A 123 -0.97 12.00 33.77
CA THR A 123 -1.14 12.81 34.98
C THR A 123 -0.25 14.03 34.84
N SER A 124 -0.80 15.24 34.95
CA SER A 124 0.00 16.46 35.14
C SER A 124 -0.68 17.37 36.16
N THR A 125 0.01 17.56 37.29
CA THR A 125 0.01 18.80 38.07
C THR A 125 1.10 19.70 37.50
#